data_AF-A0A133N5Z3-F1
#
_entry.id   AF-A0A133N5Z3-F1
#
_cell.length_a   1.000
_cell.length_b   1.000
_cell.length_c   1.000
_cell.angle_alpha   90.00
_cell.angle_beta   90.00
_cell.angle_gamma   90.00
#
_symmetry.space_group_name_H-M   'P 1'
#
loop_
_entity.id
_entity.type
_entity.pdbx_description
1 polymer ?
#
loop_
_entity_poly.entity_id
_entity_poly.type
_entity_poly.pdbx_seq_one_letter_code
_entity_poly.pdbx_strand_id
1 'polypeptide(L)' 'MKKKTLIYVAHPYGGDEENKKAVEKFVDPLKKFKDITFISPIHSFWGYEKTDYLKGIDDCLSLLG' A
#
# COMPACT_ATOMS: atom_id res chain seq x y z
N MET A 1 24.83 -9.63 -1.57
CA MET A 1 23.40 -9.66 -1.98
C MET A 1 23.05 -8.29 -2.55
N LYS A 2 22.32 -8.22 -3.68
CA LYS A 2 21.80 -6.94 -4.16
C LYS A 2 20.82 -6.37 -3.14
N LYS A 3 20.91 -5.06 -2.89
CA LYS A 3 19.99 -4.35 -2.01
C LYS A 3 18.60 -4.35 -2.66
N LYS A 4 17.63 -5.00 -2.02
CA LYS A 4 16.22 -4.90 -2.42
C LYS A 4 15.67 -3.57 -1.89
N THR A 5 14.99 -2.81 -2.75
CA THR A 5 14.36 -1.55 -2.37
C THR A 5 12.88 -1.78 -2.10
N LEU A 6 12.40 -1.43 -0.91
CA LEU A 6 10.97 -1.40 -0.62
C LEU A 6 10.44 0.02 -0.86
N ILE A 7 9.39 0.14 -1.67
CA ILE A 7 8.68 1.39 -1.90
C ILE A 7 7.30 1.27 -1.29
N TYR A 8 7.05 2.12 -0.30
CA TYR A 8 5.74 2.28 0.31
C TYR A 8 4.88 3.23 -0.52
N VAL A 9 3.69 2.80 -0.91
CA VAL A 9 2.74 3.57 -1.71
C VAL A 9 1.57 3.99 -0.83
N ALA A 10 1.63 5.25 -0.38
CA ALA A 10 0.55 5.86 0.39
C ALA A 10 -0.58 6.30 -0.55
N HIS A 11 -1.82 5.96 -0.22
CA HIS A 11 -2.99 6.46 -0.91
C HIS A 11 -4.18 6.54 0.07
N PRO A 12 -5.07 7.54 -0.04
CA PRO A 12 -6.32 7.54 0.71
C PRO A 12 -7.20 6.36 0.25
N TYR A 13 -7.73 5.56 1.17
CA TYR A 13 -8.68 4.51 0.81
C TYR A 13 -10.12 4.99 0.84
N GLY A 14 -10.55 5.61 1.94
CA GLY A 14 -11.90 6.18 2.08
C GLY A 14 -13.06 5.19 2.00
N GLY A 15 -12.79 3.87 2.02
CA GLY A 15 -13.81 2.83 1.77
C GLY A 15 -14.15 2.65 0.29
N ASP A 16 -13.38 3.26 -0.61
CA ASP A 16 -13.66 3.27 -2.05
C ASP A 16 -12.71 2.33 -2.80
N GLU A 17 -13.29 1.32 -3.44
CA GLU A 17 -12.58 0.36 -4.27
C GLU A 17 -11.87 1.00 -5.47
N GLU A 18 -12.32 2.18 -5.93
CA GLU A 18 -11.61 2.91 -6.99
C GLU A 18 -10.21 3.33 -6.54
N ASN A 19 -10.04 3.65 -5.25
CA ASN A 19 -8.73 4.01 -4.71
C ASN A 19 -7.77 2.81 -4.66
N LYS A 20 -8.29 1.59 -4.40
CA LYS A 20 -7.49 0.35 -4.55
C LYS A 20 -7.01 0.18 -5.99
N LYS A 21 -7.92 0.35 -6.96
CA LYS A 21 -7.61 0.25 -8.39
C LYS A 21 -6.64 1.34 -8.87
N ALA A 22 -6.71 2.54 -8.30
CA ALA A 22 -5.80 3.63 -8.62
C ALA A 22 -4.35 3.27 -8.26
N VAL A 23 -4.14 2.71 -7.07
CA VAL A 23 -2.83 2.21 -6.63
C VAL A 23 -2.34 1.08 -7.53
N GLU A 24 -3.20 0.13 -7.89
CA GLU A 24 -2.83 -0.96 -8.80
C GLU A 24 -2.39 -0.44 -10.17
N LYS A 25 -3.17 0.47 -10.78
CA LYS A 25 -2.83 1.10 -12.06
C LYS A 25 -1.50 1.86 -12.00
N PHE A 26 -1.18 2.46 -10.86
CA PHE A 26 0.10 3.14 -10.64
C PHE A 26 1.28 2.16 -10.54
N VAL A 27 1.11 1.07 -9.78
CA VAL A 27 2.19 0.10 -9.50
C VAL A 27 2.43 -0.85 -10.66
N ASP A 28 1.40 -1.23 -11.42
CA ASP A 28 1.50 -2.25 -12.48
C ASP A 28 2.63 -2.01 -13.50
N PRO A 29 2.79 -0.80 -14.10
CA PRO A 29 3.90 -0.53 -15.02
C PRO A 29 5.28 -0.50 -14.34
N LEU A 30 5.32 -0.38 -13.01
CA LEU A 30 6.56 -0.33 -12.22
C LEU A 30 7.05 -1.72 -11.79
N LYS A 31 6.21 -2.76 -11.88
CA LYS A 31 6.60 -4.15 -11.58
C LYS A 31 7.72 -4.69 -12.47
N LYS A 32 8.04 -4.00 -13.57
CA LYS A 32 9.20 -4.30 -14.42
C LYS A 32 10.55 -4.20 -13.68
N PHE A 33 10.61 -3.45 -12.57
CA PHE A 33 11.82 -3.32 -11.76
C PHE A 33 11.97 -4.51 -10.80
N LYS A 34 12.82 -5.48 -11.17
CA LYS A 34 13.00 -6.76 -10.42
C LYS A 34 13.62 -6.61 -9.03
N ASP A 35 14.31 -5.50 -8.75
CA ASP A 35 14.99 -5.23 -7.48
C ASP A 35 14.14 -4.34 -6.54
N ILE A 36 12.88 -4.05 -6.92
CA ILE A 36 11.96 -3.20 -6.15
C ILE A 36 10.74 -4.02 -5.73
N THR A 37 10.35 -3.87 -4.47
CA THR A 37 9.08 -4.37 -3.92
C THR A 37 8.19 -3.18 -3.60
N PHE A 38 6.96 -3.19 -4.08
CA PHE A 38 5.96 -2.16 -3.77
C PHE A 38 5.00 -2.70 -2.73
N ILE A 39 4.72 -1.91 -1.69
CA ILE A 39 3.74 -2.23 -0.67
C ILE A 39 2.75 -1.08 -0.52
N SER A 40 1.47 -1.42 -0.52
CA SER A 40 0.36 -0.50 -0.24
C SER A 40 -0.36 -1.00 1.00
N PRO A 41 -0.56 -0.15 2.04
CA PRO A 41 -1.34 -0.53 3.22
C PRO A 41 -2.76 -0.98 2.90
N ILE A 42 -3.38 -0.33 1.91
CA ILE A 42 -4.75 -0.61 1.47
C ILE A 42 -4.90 -2.08 1.02
N HIS A 43 -3.82 -2.65 0.48
CA HIS A 43 -3.75 -4.04 0.01
C HIS A 43 -3.20 -5.01 1.07
N SER A 44 -2.66 -4.50 2.18
CA SER A 44 -1.95 -5.28 3.19
C SER A 44 -2.79 -5.57 4.43
N PHE A 45 -3.74 -4.69 4.76
CA PHE A 45 -4.59 -4.82 5.94
C PHE A 45 -5.98 -5.36 5.60
N TRP A 46 -6.34 -6.48 6.21
CA TRP A 46 -7.67 -7.07 6.11
C TRP A 46 -8.69 -6.27 6.94
N GLY A 47 -9.83 -5.91 6.33
CA GLY A 47 -10.90 -5.21 7.05
C GLY A 47 -10.66 -3.71 7.25
N TYR A 48 -9.77 -3.11 6.44
CA TYR A 48 -9.50 -1.67 6.47
C TYR A 48 -10.78 -0.82 6.30
N GLU A 49 -11.78 -1.35 5.58
CA GLU A 49 -13.09 -0.72 5.37
C GLU A 49 -13.97 -0.65 6.64
N LYS A 50 -13.65 -1.45 7.66
CA LYS A 50 -14.35 -1.53 8.96
C LYS A 50 -13.49 -1.03 10.12
N THR A 51 -12.30 -0.54 9.82
CA THR A 51 -11.35 -0.06 10.82
C THR A 51 -11.57 1.43 11.05
N ASP A 52 -11.54 1.87 12.30
CA ASP A 52 -11.58 3.30 12.63
C ASP A 52 -10.46 4.05 11.90
N TYR A 53 -10.73 5.26 11.42
CA TYR A 53 -9.80 6.02 10.59
C TYR A 53 -8.44 6.24 11.26
N LEU A 54 -8.43 6.59 12.56
CA LEU A 54 -7.18 6.83 13.30
C LEU A 54 -6.41 5.52 13.48
N LYS A 55 -7.11 4.43 13.76
CA LYS A 55 -6.50 3.10 13.84
C LYS A 55 -5.95 2.65 12.48
N GLY A 56 -6.65 2.93 11.39
CA GLY A 56 -6.20 2.62 10.03
C GLY A 56 -4.90 3.35 9.68
N ILE A 57 -4.77 4.63 10.10
CA ILE A 57 -3.52 5.38 9.95
C ILE A 57 -2.39 4.74 10.77
N ASP A 58 -2.64 4.36 12.02
CA ASP A 58 -1.63 3.71 12.86
C ASP A 58 -1.16 2.37 12.25
N ASP A 59 -2.12 1.55 11.78
CA ASP A 59 -1.83 0.31 11.06
C ASP A 59 -0.98 0.60 9.80
N CYS A 60 -1.32 1.63 9.01
CA CYS A 60 -0.52 2.05 7.85
C CYS A 60 0.93 2.42 8.21
N LEU A 61 1.10 3.18 9.29
CA LEU A 61 2.41 3.64 9.76
C LEU A 61 3.25 2.48 10.33
N SER A 62 2.61 1.43 10.85
CA SER A 62 3.31 0.23 11.36
C SER A 62 4.14 -0.47 10.28
N LEU A 63 3.79 -0.33 8.98
CA LEU A 63 4.57 -0.90 7.88
C LEU A 63 5.89 -0.16 7.61
N LEU A 64 6.10 1.01 8.23
CA LEU A 64 7.31 1.82 8.11
C LEU A 64 8.29 1.61 9.28
N GLY A 65 7.93 0.80 10.29
CA GLY A 65 8.68 0.57 11.53
C GLY A 65 9.21 -0.85 11.66
#